data_AF-A0A6A8AK72-F1
#
_entry.id   AF-A0A6A8AK72-F1
#
_cell.length_a   1.000
_cell.length_b   1.000
_cell.length_c   1.000
_cell.angle_alpha   90.00
_cell.angle_beta   90.00
_cell.angle_gamma   90.00
#
_symmetry.space_group_name_H-M   'P 1'
#
loop_
_entity.id
_entity.type
_entity.pdbx_description
1 polymer ?
#
loop_
_entity_poly.entity_id
_entity_poly.type
_entity_poly.pdbx_seq_one_letter_code
_entity_poly.pdbx_strand_id
1 'polypeptide(L)' 'MMWLKKLKNILAFFPEYQMKDVPSPTMWQMIEAYNAAKDAGLRKIKLGNVHLFVNTREEYETLEKIVGRESF' A
#
# COMPACT_ATOMS: atom_id res chain seq x y z
N MET A 1 0.25 0.32 -33.33
CA MET A 1 1.08 -0.65 -32.58
C MET A 1 1.16 -0.17 -31.13
N MET A 2 0.22 -0.61 -30.30
CA MET A 2 -0.02 -0.10 -28.95
C MET A 2 0.88 -0.87 -27.97
N TRP A 3 2.11 -0.39 -27.76
CA TRP A 3 3.05 -1.04 -26.84
C TRP A 3 2.81 -0.57 -25.40
N LEU A 4 2.60 -1.56 -24.54
CA LEU A 4 2.36 -1.51 -23.10
C LEU A 4 3.09 -0.35 -22.38
N LYS A 5 2.31 0.54 -21.75
CA LYS A 5 2.79 1.36 -20.62
C LYS A 5 3.19 0.40 -19.50
N LYS A 6 4.50 0.22 -19.27
CA LYS A 6 5.06 -0.50 -18.11
C LYS A 6 4.31 -0.09 -16.83
N LEU A 7 3.54 -1.01 -16.26
CA LEU A 7 2.92 -0.85 -14.94
C LEU A 7 4.06 -0.82 -13.90
N LYS A 8 4.35 0.34 -13.34
CA LYS A 8 5.26 0.51 -12.18
C LYS A 8 4.48 0.31 -10.88
N ASN A 9 3.61 -0.71 -10.84
CA ASN A 9 2.80 -1.02 -9.67
C ASN A 9 3.58 -2.05 -8.86
N ILE A 10 3.86 -1.79 -7.58
CA ILE A 10 4.24 -2.86 -6.67
C ILE A 10 2.98 -3.71 -6.49
N LEU A 11 2.98 -4.89 -7.12
CA LEU A 11 1.97 -5.91 -6.88
C LEU A 11 2.44 -6.70 -5.66
N ALA A 12 1.98 -6.33 -4.47
CA ALA A 12 2.22 -7.12 -3.28
C ALA A 12 1.31 -8.36 -3.32
N PHE A 13 1.78 -9.41 -3.99
CA PHE A 13 1.13 -10.71 -3.99
C PHE A 13 1.53 -11.43 -2.70
N PHE A 14 0.69 -11.32 -1.66
CA PHE A 14 0.82 -12.14 -0.47
C PHE A 14 -0.09 -13.35 -0.65
N PRO A 15 0.42 -14.59 -0.71
CA PRO A 15 -0.42 -15.75 -0.59
C PRO A 15 -0.95 -15.78 0.84
N GLU A 16 -2.06 -15.08 1.09
CA GLU A 16 -2.74 -15.00 2.39
C GLU A 16 -2.94 -16.41 2.99
N TYR A 17 -3.18 -17.40 2.12
CA TYR A 17 -3.31 -18.80 2.50
C TYR A 17 -2.02 -19.45 3.06
N GLN A 18 -0.83 -18.93 2.74
CA GLN A 18 0.47 -19.42 3.20
C GLN A 18 1.04 -18.60 4.37
N MET A 19 0.45 -17.45 4.70
CA MET A 19 0.96 -16.52 5.72
C MET A 19 0.00 -16.37 6.91
N LYS A 20 -0.78 -17.40 7.21
CA LYS A 20 -1.75 -17.41 8.33
C LYS A 20 -1.11 -17.16 9.70
N ASP A 21 0.18 -17.46 9.83
CA ASP A 21 0.94 -17.29 11.07
C ASP A 21 1.66 -15.92 11.15
N VAL A 22 1.52 -15.07 10.13
CA VAL A 22 2.10 -13.73 10.10
C VAL A 22 0.99 -12.72 10.38
N PRO A 23 1.14 -11.82 11.37
CA PRO A 23 0.14 -10.81 11.63
C PRO A 23 -0.01 -9.86 10.44
N SER A 24 -1.24 -9.40 10.20
CA SER A 24 -1.48 -8.30 9.26
C SER A 24 -0.62 -7.08 9.64
N PRO A 25 -0.10 -6.33 8.65
CA PRO A 25 0.66 -5.13 8.94
C PRO A 25 -0.22 -4.09 9.62
N THR A 26 0.40 -3.24 10.44
CA THR A 26 -0.26 -2.05 10.99
C THR A 26 -0.30 -0.92 9.94
N MET A 27 -1.22 0.03 10.12
CA MET A 27 -1.28 1.25 9.29
C MET A 27 0.08 1.96 9.21
N TRP A 28 0.81 2.08 10.32
CA TRP A 28 2.10 2.77 10.36
C TRP A 28 3.19 2.04 9.58
N GLN A 29 3.24 0.70 9.65
CA GLN A 29 4.17 -0.09 8.84
C GLN A 29 3.91 0.08 7.33
N MET A 30 2.65 0.20 6.93
CA MET A 30 2.29 0.43 5.53
C MET A 30 2.65 1.85 5.07
N ILE A 31 2.47 2.86 5.93
CA ILE A 31 2.91 4.24 5.67
C ILE A 31 4.44 4.31 5.51
N GLU A 32 5.17 3.65 6.40
CA GLU A 32 6.64 3.58 6.33
C GLU A 32 7.10 2.93 5.03
N ALA A 33 6.53 1.78 4.67
CA ALA A 33 6.83 1.09 3.41
C ALA A 33 6.50 1.96 2.18
N TYR A 34 5.38 2.68 2.20
CA TYR A 34 5.00 3.61 1.14
C TYR A 34 6.02 4.74 0.96
N ASN A 35 6.47 5.34 2.07
CA ASN A 35 7.46 6.42 2.03
C ASN A 35 8.83 5.91 1.57
N ALA A 36 9.30 4.78 2.10
CA ALA A 36 10.55 4.16 1.67
C ALA A 36 10.54 3.84 0.16
N ALA A 37 9.40 3.37 -0.36
CA ALA A 37 9.23 3.12 -1.78
C ALA A 37 9.30 4.41 -2.62
N LYS A 38 8.73 5.52 -2.13
CA LYS A 38 8.85 6.84 -2.78
C LYS A 38 10.29 7.36 -2.75
N ASP A 39 10.98 7.22 -1.62
CA ASP A 39 12.37 7.64 -1.44
C ASP A 39 13.32 6.85 -2.34
N ALA A 40 13.00 5.58 -2.62
CA ALA A 40 13.68 4.76 -3.63
C ALA A 40 13.40 5.19 -5.09
N GLY A 41 12.62 6.26 -5.32
CA GLY A 41 12.37 6.86 -6.63
C GLY A 41 11.16 6.30 -7.38
N LEU A 42 10.31 5.49 -6.73
CA LEU A 42 9.07 5.04 -7.33
C LEU A 42 8.03 6.16 -7.33
N ARG A 43 7.37 6.35 -8.47
CA ARG A 43 6.48 7.50 -8.71
C ARG A 43 5.00 7.15 -8.87
N LYS A 44 4.68 5.86 -8.94
CA LYS A 44 3.32 5.34 -9.19
C LYS A 44 2.99 4.23 -8.19
N ILE A 45 3.04 4.57 -6.91
CA ILE A 45 2.77 3.64 -5.82
C ILE A 45 1.35 3.89 -5.32
N LYS A 46 0.63 2.82 -5.00
CA LYS A 46 -0.63 2.87 -4.28
C LYS A 46 -0.63 1.83 -3.16
N LEU A 47 -1.30 2.12 -2.06
CA LEU A 47 -1.59 1.15 -1.01
C LEU A 47 -2.88 0.43 -1.35
N GLY A 48 -2.79 -0.86 -1.70
CA GLY A 48 -3.96 -1.71 -1.94
C GLY A 48 -4.46 -2.38 -0.66
N ASN A 49 -5.65 -2.97 -0.70
CA ASN A 49 -6.23 -3.78 0.39
C ASN A 49 -6.20 -3.08 1.75
N VAL A 50 -6.57 -1.80 1.79
CA VAL A 50 -6.50 -0.95 2.99
C VAL A 50 -7.25 -1.55 4.19
N HIS A 51 -8.34 -2.27 3.95
CA HIS A 51 -9.12 -2.96 4.98
C HIS A 51 -8.33 -4.03 5.76
N LEU A 52 -7.15 -4.46 5.29
CA LEU A 52 -6.29 -5.40 6.00
C LEU A 52 -5.47 -4.74 7.13
N PHE A 53 -5.30 -3.42 7.11
CA PHE A 53 -4.44 -2.68 8.04
C PHE A 53 -5.02 -1.38 8.57
N VAL A 54 -6.21 -0.98 8.11
CA VAL A 54 -7.02 0.11 8.64
C VAL A 54 -8.37 -0.46 9.07
N ASN A 55 -8.67 -0.34 10.35
CA ASN A 55 -9.84 -0.94 10.99
C ASN A 55 -10.80 0.11 11.52
N THR A 56 -10.35 1.36 11.68
CA THR A 56 -11.15 2.46 12.21
C THR A 56 -11.25 3.64 11.26
N ARG A 57 -12.28 4.46 11.46
CA ARG A 57 -12.42 5.73 10.73
C ARG A 57 -11.26 6.69 10.99
N GLU A 58 -10.76 6.75 12.21
CA GLU A 58 -9.64 7.62 12.59
C GLU A 58 -8.34 7.21 11.87
N GLU A 59 -8.08 5.91 11.75
CA GLU A 59 -6.97 5.39 10.95
C GLU A 59 -7.15 5.74 9.47
N TYR A 60 -8.37 5.65 8.93
CA TYR A 60 -8.62 6.03 7.54
C TYR A 60 -8.32 7.52 7.30
N GLU A 61 -8.80 8.39 8.19
CA GLU A 61 -8.54 9.83 8.13
C GLU A 61 -7.05 10.15 8.29
N THR A 62 -6.33 9.38 9.11
CA THR A 62 -4.88 9.49 9.29
C THR A 62 -4.13 9.08 8.03
N LEU A 63 -4.49 7.93 7.44
CA LEU A 63 -3.91 7.43 6.21
C LEU A 63 -4.12 8.42 5.05
N GLU A 64 -5.33 8.97 4.92
CA GLU A 64 -5.67 9.96 3.89
C GLU A 64 -4.82 11.22 4.02
N LYS A 65 -4.64 11.74 5.25
CA LYS A 65 -3.81 12.93 5.52
C LYS A 65 -2.34 12.74 5.13
N ILE A 66 -1.80 11.54 5.34
CA ILE A 66 -0.36 11.27 5.15
C ILE A 66 -0.05 10.85 3.71
N VAL A 67 -0.84 9.91 3.17
CA VAL A 67 -0.56 9.25 1.88
C VAL A 67 -1.29 9.95 0.73
N GLY A 68 -2.39 10.66 1.04
CA GLY A 68 -3.29 11.30 0.08
C GLY A 68 -4.33 10.32 -0.48
N ARG A 69 -5.57 10.79 -0.64
CA ARG A 69 -6.71 9.98 -1.09
C ARG A 69 -6.50 9.27 -2.43
N GLU A 70 -5.74 9.86 -3.35
CA GLU A 70 -5.48 9.26 -4.68
C GLU A 70 -4.54 8.04 -4.62
N SER A 71 -3.90 7.83 -3.48
CA SER A 71 -2.86 6.83 -3.27
C SER A 71 -3.38 5.50 -2.73
N PHE A 72 -4.69 5.33 -2.53
CA PHE A 72 -5.32 4.06 -2.15
C PHE A 72 -6.79 3.94 -2.56
#